data_AF-A0A3P6QVF9-F1
#
_entry.id   AF-A0A3P6QVF9-F1
#
_cell.length_a   1.000
_cell.length_b   1.000
_cell.length_c   1.000
_cell.angle_alpha   90.00
_cell.angle_beta   90.00
_cell.angle_gamma   90.00
#
_symmetry.space_group_name_H-M   'P 1'
#
loop_
_entity.id
_entity.type
_entity.pdbx_description
1 polymer ?
#
loop_
_entity_poly.entity_id
_entity_poly.type
_entity_poly.pdbx_seq_one_letter_code
_entity_poly.pdbx_strand_id
1 'polypeptide(L)'
;MWIESMNSVMDDNKILTLINGERISMPDPVSLLFEVEDLAVASPATVSRAGMVYNDVHELGWWPYVNCWIAGKTGKVLIETLKMLFNKDLTKILEFVQRSCNKLIPVSEISLIIGLCRLFDGLFGDGSEVMLPYSIIQTRVWIT
;
A
#
# COMPACT_ATOMS: atom_id res chain seq x y z
N MET A 1 -24.23 7.17 9.88
CA MET A 1 -24.70 7.87 11.10
C MET A 1 -23.68 8.86 11.68
N TRP A 2 -22.35 8.62 11.61
CA TRP A 2 -21.36 9.58 12.16
C TRP A 2 -21.16 10.83 11.27
N ILE A 3 -21.32 10.68 9.97
CA ILE A 3 -21.21 11.76 8.98
C ILE A 3 -22.29 12.84 9.19
N GLU A 4 -23.45 12.51 9.74
CA GLU A 4 -24.52 13.49 9.99
C GLU A 4 -24.09 14.54 11.01
N SER A 5 -23.37 14.13 12.06
CA SER A 5 -22.76 15.04 13.05
C SER A 5 -21.59 15.84 12.48
N MET A 6 -21.03 15.43 11.34
CA MET A 6 -19.92 16.11 10.66
C MET A 6 -20.38 17.06 9.56
N ASN A 7 -21.66 17.01 9.16
CA ASN A 7 -22.17 17.86 8.07
C ASN A 7 -21.97 19.35 8.33
N SER A 8 -22.08 19.82 9.59
CA SER A 8 -21.92 21.23 9.96
C SER A 8 -20.47 21.73 9.93
N VAL A 9 -19.50 20.83 10.12
CA VAL A 9 -18.07 21.18 10.00
C VAL A 9 -17.58 21.11 8.55
N MET A 10 -18.24 20.28 7.73
CA MET A 10 -17.99 20.18 6.28
C MET A 10 -18.72 21.26 5.47
N ASP A 11 -19.66 21.99 6.08
CA ASP A 11 -20.35 23.13 5.47
C ASP A 11 -19.55 24.43 5.64
N ASP A 12 -20.01 25.52 5.00
CA ASP A 12 -19.38 26.86 5.08
C ASP A 12 -19.23 27.38 6.52
N ASN A 13 -20.02 26.83 7.44
CA ASN A 13 -19.98 27.19 8.85
C ASN A 13 -18.67 26.79 9.54
N LYS A 14 -17.99 25.71 9.12
CA LYS A 14 -16.79 25.16 9.78
C LYS A 14 -16.97 24.94 11.30
N ILE A 15 -18.18 24.58 11.76
CA ILE A 15 -18.47 24.36 13.19
C ILE A 15 -18.69 22.87 13.48
N LEU A 16 -17.86 22.31 14.35
CA LEU A 16 -18.07 21.00 14.94
C LEU A 16 -19.01 21.12 16.13
N THR A 17 -20.15 20.44 16.08
CA THR A 17 -21.09 20.36 17.21
C THR A 17 -20.93 19.01 17.91
N LEU A 18 -20.49 19.03 19.16
CA LEU A 18 -20.33 17.84 19.98
C LEU A 18 -21.68 17.36 20.52
N ILE A 19 -21.74 16.10 20.96
CA ILE A 19 -22.98 15.46 21.47
C ILE A 19 -23.51 16.16 22.74
N ASN A 20 -22.62 16.81 23.50
CA ASN A 20 -22.98 17.64 24.66
C ASN A 20 -23.53 19.02 24.29
N GLY A 21 -23.61 19.36 22.99
CA GLY A 21 -24.08 20.65 22.47
C GLY A 21 -23.01 21.73 22.35
N GLU A 22 -21.75 21.45 22.71
CA GLU A 22 -20.63 22.38 22.55
C GLU A 22 -20.31 22.61 21.07
N ARG A 23 -19.98 23.85 20.73
CA ARG A 23 -19.69 24.28 19.36
C ARG A 23 -18.25 24.74 19.26
N ILE A 24 -17.47 24.03 18.46
CA ILE A 24 -16.06 24.33 18.22
C ILE A 24 -15.93 24.81 16.77
N SER A 25 -15.45 26.04 16.59
CA SER A 25 -15.14 26.57 15.25
C SER A 25 -13.78 26.09 14.80
N MET A 26 -13.67 25.56 13.57
CA MET A 26 -12.41 25.16 12.97
C MET A 26 -11.66 26.39 12.43
N PRO A 27 -10.46 26.69 12.94
CA PRO A 27 -9.62 27.76 12.41
C PRO A 27 -9.22 27.49 10.96
N ASP A 28 -8.98 28.55 10.18
CA ASP A 28 -8.56 28.45 8.77
C ASP A 28 -7.34 27.56 8.48
N PRO A 29 -6.30 27.44 9.34
CA PRO A 29 -5.19 26.52 9.07
C PRO A 29 -5.55 25.03 9.24
N VAL A 30 -6.75 24.69 9.73
CA VAL A 30 -7.12 23.30 9.98
C VAL A 30 -7.94 22.74 8.83
N SER A 31 -7.50 21.60 8.29
CA SER A 31 -8.20 20.83 7.27
C SER A 31 -8.60 19.45 7.79
N LEU A 32 -9.68 18.91 7.23
CA LEU A 32 -10.11 17.54 7.46
C LEU A 32 -9.72 16.71 6.23
N LEU A 33 -9.07 15.57 6.47
CA LEU A 33 -8.75 14.59 5.45
C LEU A 33 -9.38 13.26 5.85
N PHE A 34 -10.04 12.62 4.89
CA PHE A 34 -10.64 11.30 5.06
C PHE A 34 -10.01 10.33 4.07
N GLU A 35 -9.55 9.19 4.57
CA GLU A 35 -9.19 8.04 3.75
C GLU A 35 -10.31 7.01 3.86
N VAL A 36 -10.96 6.70 2.74
CA VAL A 36 -12.12 5.82 2.67
C VAL A 36 -11.92 4.80 1.55
N GLU A 37 -12.34 3.56 1.78
CA GLU A 37 -12.28 2.49 0.76
C GLU A 37 -13.41 2.64 -0.26
N ASP A 38 -14.65 2.85 0.23
CA ASP A 38 -15.81 3.12 -0.62
C ASP A 38 -16.75 4.18 0.00
N LEU A 39 -17.60 4.74 -0.86
CA LEU A 39 -18.64 5.71 -0.52
C LEU A 39 -20.04 5.17 -0.80
N ALA A 40 -20.23 3.84 -0.83
CA ALA A 40 -21.46 3.20 -1.29
C ALA A 40 -22.71 3.60 -0.47
N VAL A 41 -22.50 3.98 0.79
CA VAL A 41 -23.53 4.41 1.75
C VAL A 41 -23.58 5.92 1.98
N ALA A 42 -22.76 6.70 1.27
CA ALA A 42 -22.78 8.16 1.37
C ALA A 42 -23.73 8.78 0.33
N SER A 43 -24.47 9.81 0.75
CA SER A 43 -25.34 10.54 -0.17
C SER A 43 -24.52 11.51 -1.05
N PRO A 44 -24.88 11.73 -2.34
CA PRO A 44 -24.19 12.68 -3.20
C PRO A 44 -24.09 14.09 -2.61
N ALA A 45 -25.11 14.53 -1.86
CA ALA A 45 -25.15 15.84 -1.21
C ALA A 45 -24.16 15.98 -0.04
N THR A 46 -23.75 14.87 0.57
CA THR A 46 -22.73 14.86 1.63
C THR A 46 -21.34 15.02 1.03
N VAL A 47 -21.04 14.21 0.00
CA VAL A 47 -19.70 14.17 -0.61
C VAL A 47 -19.42 15.39 -1.48
N SER A 48 -20.44 16.11 -1.95
CA SER A 48 -20.29 17.34 -2.72
C SER A 48 -19.65 18.50 -1.93
N ARG A 49 -19.60 18.40 -0.61
CA ARG A 49 -19.00 19.40 0.29
C ARG A 49 -17.50 19.21 0.49
N ALA A 50 -16.96 18.06 0.05
CA ALA A 50 -15.55 17.73 0.16
C ALA A 50 -14.89 17.74 -1.23
N GLY A 51 -13.61 18.12 -1.27
CA GLY A 51 -12.77 17.90 -2.45
C GLY A 51 -12.47 16.40 -2.57
N MET A 52 -12.87 15.78 -3.68
CA MET A 52 -12.62 14.36 -3.92
C MET A 52 -11.33 14.16 -4.70
N VAL A 53 -10.41 13.36 -4.16
CA VAL A 53 -9.19 12.92 -4.85
C VAL A 53 -9.29 11.41 -5.04
N TYR A 54 -9.44 10.97 -6.29
CA TYR A 54 -9.49 9.56 -6.62
C TYR A 54 -8.06 9.01 -6.76
N ASN A 55 -7.76 7.97 -6.00
CA ASN A 55 -6.48 7.27 -6.08
C ASN A 55 -6.73 5.85 -6.59
N ASP A 56 -6.19 5.52 -7.76
CA ASP A 56 -6.25 4.17 -8.29
C ASP A 56 -5.06 3.35 -7.77
N VAL A 57 -5.34 2.43 -6.84
CA VAL A 57 -4.36 1.51 -6.27
C VAL A 57 -3.77 0.55 -7.31
N HIS A 58 -4.49 0.29 -8.41
CA HIS A 58 -3.99 -0.53 -9.51
C HIS A 58 -2.93 0.20 -10.33
N GLU A 59 -3.07 1.52 -10.51
CA GLU A 59 -2.06 2.35 -11.19
C GLU A 59 -0.80 2.55 -10.35
N LEU A 60 -0.95 2.72 -9.03
CA LEU A 60 0.20 2.83 -8.12
C LEU A 60 1.04 1.54 -8.13
N GLY A 61 0.35 0.40 -8.17
CA GLY A 61 0.96 -0.92 -8.18
C GLY A 61 1.78 -1.23 -6.94
N TRP A 62 2.52 -2.33 -6.99
CA TRP A 62 3.34 -2.82 -5.87
C TRP A 62 4.80 -2.33 -5.93
N TRP A 63 5.21 -1.74 -7.05
CA TRP A 63 6.61 -1.42 -7.30
C TRP A 63 7.18 -0.30 -6.41
N PRO A 64 6.42 0.76 -6.08
CA PRO A 64 6.87 1.78 -5.12
C PRO A 64 7.22 1.20 -3.74
N TYR A 65 6.40 0.25 -3.25
CA TYR A 65 6.66 -0.43 -1.98
C TYR A 65 7.98 -1.20 -2.01
N VAL A 66 8.20 -2.02 -3.05
CA VAL A 66 9.42 -2.82 -3.13
C VAL A 66 10.65 -1.94 -3.34
N ASN A 67 10.56 -0.85 -4.09
CA ASN A 67 11.68 0.09 -4.23
C ASN A 67 12.09 0.68 -2.87
N CYS A 68 11.12 1.04 -2.02
CA CYS A 68 11.38 1.48 -0.66
C CYS A 68 12.03 0.37 0.19
N TRP A 69 11.50 -0.86 0.11
CA TRP A 69 12.04 -2.01 0.83
C TRP A 69 13.48 -2.37 0.40
N ILE A 70 13.77 -2.36 -0.91
CA ILE A 70 15.11 -2.60 -1.45
C ILE A 70 16.08 -1.50 -1.03
N ALA A 71 15.63 -0.24 -0.94
CA ALA A 71 16.46 0.88 -0.47
C ALA A 71 16.93 0.70 0.98
N GLY A 72 16.21 -0.09 1.79
CA GLY A 72 16.61 -0.45 3.14
C GLY A 72 17.62 -1.60 3.25
N LYS A 73 18.08 -2.19 2.12
CA LYS A 73 19.01 -3.32 2.12
C LYS A 73 20.47 -2.89 1.99
N THR A 74 21.37 -3.65 2.62
CA THR A 74 22.82 -3.44 2.51
C THR A 74 23.41 -4.36 1.46
N GLY A 75 24.16 -3.81 0.50
CA GLY A 75 24.90 -4.59 -0.52
C GLY A 75 24.39 -4.38 -1.94
N LYS A 76 25.22 -3.74 -2.78
CA LYS A 76 24.87 -3.40 -4.18
C LYS A 76 24.49 -4.63 -5.01
N VAL A 77 25.26 -5.72 -4.87
CA VAL A 77 25.02 -6.98 -5.60
C VAL A 77 23.68 -7.60 -5.23
N LEU A 78 23.32 -7.60 -3.95
CA LEU A 78 22.03 -8.09 -3.47
C LEU A 78 20.89 -7.25 -4.04
N ILE A 79 21.00 -5.92 -3.98
CA ILE A 79 20.01 -4.99 -4.52
C ILE A 79 19.77 -5.22 -6.03
N GLU A 80 20.83 -5.33 -6.82
CA GLU A 80 20.73 -5.59 -8.25
C GLU A 80 20.10 -6.95 -8.55
N THR A 81 20.48 -7.98 -7.79
CA THR A 81 19.93 -9.33 -7.91
C THR A 81 18.44 -9.36 -7.58
N LEU A 82 18.04 -8.73 -6.46
CA LEU A 82 16.63 -8.62 -6.07
C LEU A 82 15.82 -7.88 -7.12
N LYS A 83 16.30 -6.72 -7.61
CA LYS A 83 15.61 -5.99 -8.69
C LYS A 83 15.39 -6.84 -9.92
N MET A 84 16.39 -7.64 -10.32
CA MET A 84 16.26 -8.57 -11.45
C MET A 84 15.24 -9.68 -11.19
N LEU A 85 15.25 -10.30 -10.01
CA LEU A 85 14.33 -11.38 -9.64
C LEU A 85 12.88 -10.87 -9.57
N PHE A 86 12.65 -9.72 -8.94
CA PHE A 86 11.33 -9.11 -8.85
C PHE A 86 10.78 -8.73 -10.23
N ASN A 87 11.60 -8.16 -11.13
CA ASN A 87 11.13 -7.83 -12.49
C ASN A 87 10.82 -9.06 -13.35
N LYS A 88 11.63 -10.13 -13.25
CA LYS A 88 11.53 -11.28 -14.15
C LYS A 88 10.50 -12.31 -13.68
N ASP A 89 10.58 -12.65 -12.40
CA ASP A 89 9.92 -13.85 -11.86
C ASP A 89 8.64 -13.47 -11.11
N LEU A 90 8.64 -12.35 -10.36
CA LEU A 90 7.50 -12.00 -9.53
C LEU A 90 6.25 -11.66 -10.34
N THR A 91 6.37 -10.93 -11.45
CA THR A 91 5.24 -10.61 -12.33
C THR A 91 4.54 -11.88 -12.83
N LYS A 92 5.32 -12.89 -13.26
CA LYS A 92 4.78 -14.18 -13.73
C LYS A 92 4.12 -14.98 -12.61
N ILE A 93 4.71 -14.96 -11.41
CA ILE A 93 4.14 -15.63 -10.24
C ILE A 93 2.81 -14.98 -9.85
N LEU A 94 2.71 -13.66 -9.85
CA LEU A 94 1.47 -12.95 -9.53
C LEU A 94 0.37 -13.27 -10.54
N GLU A 95 0.68 -13.22 -11.84
CA GLU A 95 -0.27 -13.62 -12.90
C GLU A 95 -0.73 -15.07 -12.73
N PHE A 96 0.19 -15.99 -12.42
CA PHE A 96 -0.15 -17.39 -12.17
C PHE A 96 -1.07 -17.54 -10.96
N VAL A 97 -0.76 -16.89 -9.84
CA VAL A 97 -1.56 -16.93 -8.61
C VAL A 97 -2.95 -16.33 -8.84
N GLN A 98 -3.08 -15.31 -9.68
CA GLN A 98 -4.38 -14.73 -10.01
C GLN A 98 -5.23 -15.59 -10.93
N ARG A 99 -4.62 -16.23 -11.92
CA ARG A 99 -5.35 -17.01 -12.94
C ARG A 99 -5.60 -18.46 -12.56
N SER A 100 -4.66 -19.08 -11.85
CA SER A 100 -4.62 -20.54 -11.67
C SER A 100 -4.91 -20.96 -10.24
N CYS A 101 -4.78 -20.08 -9.25
CA CYS A 101 -5.04 -20.41 -7.86
C CYS A 101 -6.42 -19.91 -7.43
N ASN A 102 -7.26 -20.81 -6.92
CA ASN A 102 -8.51 -20.44 -6.28
C ASN A 102 -8.22 -19.91 -4.88
N LYS A 103 -8.38 -18.59 -4.68
CA LYS A 103 -8.15 -17.94 -3.39
C LYS A 103 -9.41 -18.08 -2.54
N LEU A 104 -9.30 -18.73 -1.37
CA LEU A 104 -10.41 -18.84 -0.41
C LEU A 104 -10.81 -17.48 0.17
N ILE A 105 -9.83 -16.58 0.32
CA ILE A 105 -10.00 -15.22 0.84
C ILE A 105 -9.45 -14.25 -0.22
N PRO A 106 -10.14 -13.14 -0.54
CA PRO A 106 -9.61 -12.13 -1.44
C PRO A 106 -8.35 -11.51 -0.82
N VAL A 107 -7.23 -11.60 -1.55
CA VAL A 107 -5.94 -11.00 -1.15
C VAL A 107 -5.44 -10.14 -2.29
N SER A 108 -5.13 -8.89 -1.97
CA SER A 108 -4.52 -7.93 -2.90
C SER A 108 -3.09 -8.33 -3.26
N GLU A 109 -2.62 -7.95 -4.45
CA GLU A 109 -1.25 -8.24 -4.90
C GLU A 109 -0.21 -7.68 -3.93
N ILE A 110 -0.39 -6.44 -3.48
CA ILE A 110 0.53 -5.77 -2.57
C ILE A 110 0.66 -6.51 -1.24
N SER A 111 -0.41 -7.10 -0.71
CA SER A 111 -0.34 -7.89 0.53
C SER A 111 0.48 -9.17 0.35
N LEU A 112 0.39 -9.84 -0.81
CA LEU A 112 1.24 -11.00 -1.11
C LEU A 112 2.72 -10.63 -1.14
N ILE A 113 3.02 -9.47 -1.73
CA ILE A 113 4.39 -8.98 -1.89
C ILE A 113 4.95 -8.50 -0.55
N ILE A 114 4.17 -7.79 0.26
CA ILE A 114 4.53 -7.45 1.63
C ILE A 114 4.84 -8.73 2.42
N GLY A 115 4.01 -9.77 2.29
CA GLY A 115 4.25 -11.08 2.91
C GLY A 115 5.57 -11.71 2.46
N LEU A 116 5.87 -11.68 1.16
CA LEU A 116 7.12 -12.17 0.59
C LEU A 116 8.33 -11.38 1.11
N CYS A 117 8.28 -10.05 1.12
CA CYS A 117 9.34 -9.19 1.64
C CYS A 117 9.56 -9.44 3.14
N ARG A 118 8.50 -9.56 3.94
CA ARG A 118 8.60 -9.89 5.36
C ARG A 118 9.20 -11.27 5.61
N LEU A 119 8.84 -12.25 4.77
CA LEU A 119 9.44 -13.60 4.85
C LEU A 119 10.93 -13.55 4.52
N PHE A 120 11.31 -12.80 3.48
CA PHE A 120 12.72 -12.58 3.14
C PHE A 120 13.47 -11.94 4.32
N ASP A 121 12.90 -10.90 4.93
CA ASP A 121 13.48 -10.22 6.08
C ASP A 121 13.63 -11.14 7.29
N GLY A 122 12.64 -12.01 7.53
CA GLY A 122 12.71 -13.01 8.60
C GLY A 122 13.78 -14.07 8.39
N LEU A 123 14.08 -14.43 7.13
CA LEU A 123 15.08 -15.44 6.79
C LEU A 123 16.50 -14.89 6.64
N PHE A 124 16.63 -13.67 6.13
CA PHE A 124 17.90 -13.11 5.64
C PHE A 124 18.23 -11.74 6.25
N GLY A 125 17.35 -11.16 7.07
CA GLY A 125 17.55 -9.87 7.72
C GLY A 125 17.66 -8.69 6.74
N ASP A 126 18.58 -7.78 7.04
CA ASP A 126 18.94 -6.62 6.21
C ASP A 126 19.85 -6.97 5.03
N GLY A 127 20.25 -8.24 4.91
CA GLY A 127 21.19 -8.70 3.90
C GLY A 127 22.66 -8.51 4.28
N SER A 128 22.97 -8.07 5.50
CA SER A 128 24.35 -7.81 5.97
C SER A 128 25.18 -9.09 6.15
N GLU A 129 24.54 -10.20 6.58
CA GLU A 129 25.20 -11.50 6.80
C GLU A 129 25.06 -12.48 5.63
N VAL A 130 24.34 -12.08 4.57
CA VAL A 130 24.04 -12.98 3.45
C VAL A 130 25.24 -13.03 2.51
N MET A 131 26.22 -13.87 2.86
CA MET A 131 26.86 -14.70 1.85
C MET A 131 25.75 -15.48 1.17
N LEU A 132 25.12 -14.90 0.14
CA LEU A 132 24.18 -15.62 -0.73
C LEU A 132 24.92 -16.91 -1.08
N PRO A 133 24.45 -18.09 -0.65
CA PRO A 133 25.22 -19.30 -0.86
C PRO A 133 25.49 -19.36 -2.35
N TYR A 134 26.77 -19.42 -2.71
CA TYR A 134 27.30 -19.34 -4.08
C TYR A 134 26.47 -20.13 -5.12
N SER A 135 25.71 -21.13 -4.66
CA SER A 135 24.62 -21.81 -5.36
C SER A 135 23.63 -20.94 -6.16
N ILE A 136 23.12 -19.81 -5.65
CA ILE A 136 22.11 -18.99 -6.37
C ILE A 136 22.75 -18.15 -7.48
N ILE A 137 24.01 -17.72 -7.27
CA ILE A 137 24.77 -16.95 -8.27
C ILE A 137 25.35 -17.91 -9.35
N GLN A 138 25.76 -19.12 -8.99
CA GLN A 138 26.29 -20.11 -9.95
C GLN A 138 25.22 -20.72 -10.86
N THR A 139 23.95 -20.81 -10.45
CA THR A 139 22.92 -21.42 -11.30
C THR A 139 22.61 -20.61 -12.57
N ARG A 140 23.04 -19.34 -12.65
CA ARG A 140 22.93 -18.54 -13.89
C ARG A 140 24.17 -18.60 -14.79
N VAL A 141 25.35 -18.94 -14.28
CA VAL A 141 26.58 -19.00 -15.10
C VAL A 141 26.68 -20.32 -15.88
N TRP A 142 25.98 -21.38 -15.43
CA TRP A 142 25.99 -22.70 -16.08
C TRP A 142 24.85 -22.94 -17.10
N ILE A 143 23.97 -21.96 -17.34
CA ILE A 143 22.87 -22.08 -18.34
C ILE A 143 23.01 -21.00 -19.43
N THR A 144 24.26 -20.72 -19.84
CA THR A 144 24.56 -20.04 -21.11
C THR A 144 25.66 -20.77 -21.84
#